data_AF-A0A0C1EC97-F1
#
_entry.id   AF-A0A0C1EC97-F1
#
_cell.length_a   1.000
_cell.length_b   1.000
_cell.length_c   1.000
_cell.angle_alpha   90.00
_cell.angle_beta   90.00
_cell.angle_gamma   90.00
#
_symmetry.space_group_name_H-M   'P 1'
#
loop_
_entity.id
_entity.type
_entity.pdbx_description
1 polymer ?
#
loop_
_entity_poly.entity_id
_entity_poly.type
_entity_poly.pdbx_seq_one_letter_code
_entity_poly.pdbx_strand_id
1 'polypeptide(L)'
;MKVSQENCMKLILNKFPDFLPLWTAYKAEEDEYFKTSLWGEMSEFSHYIWTLLGAKTLDPARVKEIFCYMEELLVNGDDDVQNAICTCFLENILNVTPEQVDPKQFVSHLGPESRKYCLAWDAFTGVKTEGLDKLDVH
;
A
#
# COMPACT_ATOMS: atom_id res chain seq x y z
N MET A 1 -0.06 16.01 -12.60
CA MET A 1 -1.30 16.31 -11.85
C MET A 1 -0.96 16.05 -10.40
N LYS A 2 -1.15 17.00 -9.48
CA LYS A 2 -0.86 16.77 -8.06
C LYS A 2 -1.98 15.89 -7.50
N VAL A 3 -1.64 14.72 -6.97
CA VAL A 3 -2.62 13.85 -6.29
C VAL A 3 -2.87 14.47 -4.91
N SER A 4 -4.12 14.53 -4.49
CA SER A 4 -4.49 15.14 -3.21
C SER A 4 -5.32 14.19 -2.35
N GLN A 5 -5.43 14.51 -1.07
CA GLN A 5 -6.28 13.74 -0.15
C GLN A 5 -7.70 13.53 -0.71
N GLU A 6 -8.29 14.58 -1.29
CA GLU A 6 -9.65 14.59 -1.82
C GLU A 6 -9.85 13.69 -3.05
N ASN A 7 -8.81 13.42 -3.84
CA ASN A 7 -8.93 12.68 -5.10
C ASN A 7 -8.21 11.33 -5.13
N CYS A 8 -7.34 11.05 -4.16
CA CYS A 8 -6.49 9.85 -4.14
C CYS A 8 -7.32 8.55 -4.24
N MET A 9 -8.33 8.37 -3.38
CA MET A 9 -9.10 7.13 -3.41
C MET A 9 -9.92 6.96 -4.69
N LYS A 10 -10.43 8.06 -5.27
CA LYS A 10 -11.09 8.01 -6.57
C LYS A 10 -10.15 7.50 -7.66
N LEU A 11 -8.87 7.90 -7.61
CA LEU A 11 -7.86 7.43 -8.56
C LEU A 11 -7.54 5.94 -8.35
N ILE A 12 -7.41 5.50 -7.10
CA ILE A 12 -7.24 4.08 -6.74
C ILE A 12 -8.41 3.24 -7.26
N LEU A 13 -9.66 3.64 -6.99
CA LEU A 13 -10.85 2.92 -7.43
C LEU A 13 -10.96 2.84 -8.96
N ASN A 14 -10.56 3.89 -9.68
CA ASN A 14 -10.51 3.87 -11.15
C ASN A 14 -9.45 2.89 -11.67
N LYS A 15 -8.30 2.77 -10.99
CA LYS A 15 -7.18 1.91 -11.39
C LYS A 15 -7.39 0.44 -10.97
N PHE A 16 -8.06 0.22 -9.84
CA PHE A 16 -8.33 -1.08 -9.23
C PHE A 16 -9.84 -1.24 -8.94
N PRO A 17 -10.68 -1.36 -9.99
CA PRO A 17 -12.13 -1.42 -9.82
C PRO A 17 -12.60 -2.64 -9.01
N ASP A 18 -11.81 -3.72 -8.97
CA ASP A 18 -12.10 -4.92 -8.18
C ASP A 18 -12.10 -4.67 -6.66
N PHE A 19 -11.51 -3.55 -6.20
CA PHE A 19 -11.57 -3.12 -4.81
C PHE A 19 -12.89 -2.41 -4.46
N LEU A 20 -13.62 -1.90 -5.45
CA LEU A 20 -14.83 -1.09 -5.24
C LEU A 20 -15.90 -1.75 -4.34
N PRO A 21 -16.19 -3.06 -4.45
CA PRO A 21 -17.17 -3.70 -3.57
C PRO A 21 -16.75 -3.66 -2.09
N LEU A 22 -15.47 -3.89 -1.79
CA LEU A 22 -14.94 -3.84 -0.42
C LEU A 22 -14.94 -2.41 0.12
N TRP A 23 -14.47 -1.45 -0.68
CA TRP A 23 -14.53 -0.04 -0.31
C TRP A 23 -15.96 0.45 -0.07
N THR A 24 -16.92 0.03 -0.89
CA THR A 24 -18.33 0.40 -0.72
C THR A 24 -18.90 -0.16 0.58
N ALA A 25 -18.56 -1.41 0.93
CA ALA A 25 -18.96 -2.00 2.21
C ALA A 25 -18.37 -1.23 3.39
N TYR A 26 -17.07 -0.90 3.33
CA TYR A 26 -16.40 -0.08 4.35
C TYR A 26 -17.05 1.30 4.53
N LYS A 27 -17.36 1.99 3.42
CA LYS A 27 -18.05 3.30 3.45
C LYS A 27 -19.48 3.21 4.00
N ALA A 28 -20.13 2.05 3.90
CA ALA A 28 -21.48 1.85 4.43
C ALA A 28 -21.52 1.82 5.96
N GLU A 29 -20.37 1.65 6.62
CA GLU A 29 -20.23 1.71 8.07
C GLU A 29 -20.14 3.15 8.61
N GLU A 30 -20.04 4.15 7.74
CA GLU A 30 -20.06 5.56 8.17
C GLU A 30 -21.40 5.96 8.78
N ASP A 31 -21.34 6.66 9.90
CA ASP A 31 -22.49 7.22 10.59
C ASP A 31 -22.22 8.67 11.04
N GLU A 32 -22.96 9.15 12.02
CA GLU A 32 -22.79 10.51 12.56
C GLU A 32 -21.56 10.66 13.47
N TYR A 33 -21.02 9.56 14.00
CA TYR A 33 -19.87 9.52 14.90
C TYR A 33 -18.59 9.02 14.22
N PHE A 34 -18.72 8.26 13.14
CA PHE A 34 -17.61 7.72 12.36
C PHE A 34 -17.66 8.20 10.91
N LYS A 35 -16.59 8.91 10.50
CA LYS A 35 -16.30 9.24 9.11
C LYS A 35 -14.98 8.60 8.73
N THR A 36 -14.93 7.94 7.58
CA THR A 36 -13.69 7.39 7.06
C THR A 36 -12.78 8.52 6.63
N SER A 37 -11.49 8.33 6.88
CA SER A 37 -10.43 9.21 6.41
C SER A 37 -9.65 8.52 5.30
N LEU A 38 -8.79 9.27 4.60
CA LEU A 38 -7.88 8.66 3.63
C LEU A 38 -7.03 7.55 4.26
N TRP A 39 -6.57 7.70 5.50
CA TRP A 39 -5.82 6.67 6.22
C TRP A 39 -6.63 5.39 6.42
N GLY A 40 -7.90 5.51 6.80
CA GLY A 40 -8.80 4.37 6.93
C GLY A 40 -9.01 3.67 5.58
N GLU A 41 -9.32 4.45 4.54
CA GLU A 41 -9.54 3.89 3.19
C GLU A 41 -8.27 3.28 2.59
N MET A 42 -7.09 3.86 2.86
CA MET A 42 -5.80 3.30 2.46
C MET A 42 -5.47 2.02 3.23
N SER A 43 -5.80 1.96 4.52
CA SER A 43 -5.67 0.73 5.32
C SER A 43 -6.52 -0.39 4.72
N GLU A 44 -7.76 -0.12 4.37
CA GLU A 44 -8.62 -1.10 3.68
C GLU A 44 -8.05 -1.55 2.34
N PHE A 45 -7.48 -0.62 1.56
CA PHE A 45 -6.80 -0.99 0.32
C PHE A 45 -5.58 -1.88 0.58
N SER A 46 -4.77 -1.59 1.60
CA SER A 46 -3.64 -2.43 1.99
C SER A 46 -4.08 -3.84 2.39
N HIS A 47 -5.18 -3.95 3.15
CA HIS A 47 -5.76 -5.23 3.54
C HIS A 47 -6.30 -6.00 2.34
N TYR A 48 -6.91 -5.31 1.38
CA TYR A 48 -7.31 -5.97 0.14
C TYR A 48 -6.09 -6.56 -0.61
N ILE A 49 -5.01 -5.78 -0.76
CA ILE A 49 -3.80 -6.23 -1.48
C ILE A 49 -3.10 -7.37 -0.75
N TRP A 50 -2.92 -7.30 0.57
CA TRP A 50 -2.23 -8.36 1.30
C TRP A 50 -3.00 -9.70 1.26
N THR A 51 -4.32 -9.66 1.08
CA THR A 51 -5.18 -10.85 1.11
C THR A 51 -5.03 -11.56 -0.21
N LEU A 52 -4.95 -10.80 -1.30
CA LEU A 52 -4.67 -11.34 -2.61
C LEU A 52 -3.23 -11.88 -2.73
N LEU A 53 -2.25 -11.21 -2.10
CA LEU A 53 -0.88 -11.73 -2.02
C LEU A 53 -0.80 -13.02 -1.19
N GLY A 54 -1.44 -13.08 -0.03
CA GLY A 54 -1.45 -14.27 0.82
C GLY A 54 -2.19 -15.45 0.19
N ALA A 55 -3.27 -15.17 -0.54
CA ALA A 55 -4.00 -16.18 -1.32
C ALA A 55 -3.29 -16.58 -2.62
N LYS A 56 -2.18 -15.92 -2.99
CA LYS A 56 -1.42 -16.13 -4.23
C LYS A 56 -2.29 -16.04 -5.49
N THR A 57 -3.25 -15.11 -5.50
CA THR A 57 -4.18 -14.90 -6.61
C THR A 57 -3.70 -13.83 -7.59
N LEU A 58 -2.71 -13.03 -7.21
CA LEU A 58 -2.09 -12.03 -8.09
C LEU A 58 -0.96 -12.66 -8.91
N ASP A 59 -0.96 -12.41 -10.23
CA ASP A 59 0.21 -12.67 -11.05
C ASP A 59 1.30 -11.59 -10.80
N PRO A 60 2.58 -11.88 -11.09
CA PRO A 60 3.68 -10.93 -10.84
C PRO A 60 3.55 -9.59 -11.58
N ALA A 61 2.89 -9.56 -12.74
CA ALA A 61 2.70 -8.31 -13.48
C ALA A 61 1.69 -7.41 -12.76
N ARG A 62 0.63 -7.99 -12.20
CA ARG A 62 -0.35 -7.27 -11.38
C ARG A 62 0.25 -6.78 -10.07
N VAL A 63 1.09 -7.58 -9.41
CA VAL A 63 1.81 -7.11 -8.21
C VAL A 63 2.70 -5.92 -8.57
N LYS A 64 3.50 -6.02 -9.64
CA LYS A 64 4.31 -4.90 -10.12
C LYS A 64 3.47 -3.65 -10.38
N GLU A 65 2.34 -3.79 -11.06
CA GLU A 65 1.45 -2.65 -11.35
C GLU A 65 0.97 -1.95 -10.08
N ILE A 66 0.55 -2.72 -9.07
CA ILE A 66 0.10 -2.17 -7.78
C ILE A 66 1.23 -1.35 -7.14
N PHE A 67 2.40 -1.96 -6.93
CA PHE A 67 3.50 -1.29 -6.22
C PHE A 67 4.10 -0.12 -7.01
N CYS A 68 4.15 -0.18 -8.35
CA CYS A 68 4.50 0.97 -9.17
C CYS A 68 3.48 2.11 -9.01
N TYR A 69 2.19 1.81 -8.95
CA TYR A 69 1.18 2.84 -8.76
C TYR A 69 1.24 3.46 -7.37
N MET A 70 1.50 2.67 -6.32
CA MET A 70 1.68 3.20 -4.97
C MET A 70 2.91 4.11 -4.87
N GLU A 71 4.00 3.77 -5.56
CA GLU A 71 5.15 4.66 -5.71
C GLU A 71 4.76 5.96 -6.42
N GLU A 72 3.98 5.90 -7.50
CA GLU A 72 3.51 7.11 -8.20
C GLU A 72 2.68 8.02 -7.27
N LEU A 73 1.81 7.45 -6.43
CA LEU A 73 1.04 8.19 -5.43
C LEU A 73 1.94 8.78 -4.34
N LEU A 74 2.94 8.04 -3.88
CA LEU A 74 3.92 8.52 -2.91
C LEU A 74 4.75 9.69 -3.46
N VAL A 75 5.17 9.64 -4.72
CA VAL A 75 6.02 10.69 -5.32
C VAL A 75 5.22 11.94 -5.68
N ASN A 76 3.97 11.77 -6.13
CA ASN A 76 3.18 12.88 -6.69
C ASN A 76 2.01 13.34 -5.80
N GLY A 77 1.81 12.69 -4.66
CA GLY A 77 0.83 13.04 -3.64
C GLY A 77 1.18 14.30 -2.86
N ASP A 78 0.17 14.94 -2.28
CA ASP A 78 0.36 15.88 -1.17
C ASP A 78 0.78 15.15 0.12
N ASP A 79 1.10 15.91 1.16
CA ASP A 79 1.64 15.39 2.41
C ASP A 79 0.69 14.36 3.05
N ASP A 80 -0.63 14.56 2.94
CA ASP A 80 -1.63 13.62 3.46
C ASP A 80 -1.63 12.30 2.68
N VAL A 81 -1.54 12.34 1.35
CA VAL A 81 -1.42 11.14 0.51
C VAL A 81 -0.12 10.41 0.80
N GLN A 82 1.01 11.13 0.84
CA GLN A 82 2.31 10.54 1.16
C GLN A 82 2.29 9.84 2.50
N ASN A 83 1.74 10.51 3.52
CA ASN A 83 1.63 9.94 4.85
C ASN A 83 0.72 8.70 4.86
N ALA A 84 -0.44 8.74 4.20
CA ALA A 84 -1.32 7.58 4.11
C ALA A 84 -0.66 6.38 3.41
N ILE A 85 0.10 6.59 2.33
CA ILE A 85 0.85 5.51 1.65
C ILE A 85 1.87 4.89 2.60
N CYS A 86 2.67 5.73 3.26
CA CYS A 86 3.68 5.30 4.21
C CYS A 86 3.08 4.51 5.37
N THR A 87 2.17 5.11 6.12
CA THR A 87 1.70 4.59 7.41
C THR A 87 0.58 3.57 7.29
N CYS A 88 -0.19 3.59 6.19
CA CYS A 88 -1.38 2.74 6.03
C CYS A 88 -1.30 1.76 4.86
N PHE A 89 -0.27 1.84 4.02
CA PHE A 89 -0.01 0.82 2.99
C PHE A 89 1.32 0.11 3.20
N LEU A 90 2.43 0.84 3.23
CA LEU A 90 3.76 0.25 3.36
C LEU A 90 3.96 -0.39 4.74
N GLU A 91 3.70 0.34 5.83
CA GLU A 91 3.80 -0.22 7.19
C GLU A 91 2.92 -1.48 7.35
N ASN A 92 1.66 -1.44 6.89
CA ASN A 92 0.74 -2.57 7.00
C ASN A 92 1.27 -3.81 6.27
N ILE A 93 1.80 -3.66 5.05
CA ILE A 93 2.36 -4.76 4.27
C ILE A 93 3.68 -5.27 4.87
N LEU A 94 4.47 -4.43 5.54
CA LEU A 94 5.68 -4.88 6.23
C LEU A 94 5.40 -5.60 7.56
N ASN A 95 4.28 -5.25 8.22
CA ASN A 95 3.92 -5.80 9.53
C ASN A 95 3.23 -7.18 9.46
N VAL A 96 2.93 -7.69 8.25
CA VAL A 96 2.46 -9.08 8.08
C VAL A 96 3.56 -10.08 8.36
N THR A 97 3.18 -11.26 8.85
CA THR A 97 4.17 -12.33 8.99
C THR A 97 4.52 -12.96 7.63
N PRO A 98 5.73 -13.51 7.45
CA PRO A 98 6.11 -14.21 6.21
C PRO A 98 5.20 -15.39 5.85
N GLU A 99 4.52 -15.99 6.84
CA GLU A 99 3.51 -17.03 6.60
C GLU A 99 2.22 -16.48 5.99
N GLN A 100 1.89 -15.22 6.26
CA GLN A 100 0.73 -14.53 5.68
C GLN A 100 1.04 -13.98 4.29
N VAL A 101 2.18 -13.31 4.13
CA VAL A 101 2.65 -12.79 2.85
C VAL A 101 4.16 -12.93 2.76
N ASP A 102 4.64 -13.70 1.78
CA ASP A 102 6.07 -13.80 1.48
C ASP A 102 6.58 -12.47 0.89
N PRO A 103 7.55 -11.78 1.54
CA PRO A 103 8.12 -10.53 1.03
C PRO A 103 8.69 -10.62 -0.39
N LYS A 104 9.12 -11.80 -0.83
CA LYS A 104 9.63 -12.02 -2.20
C LYS A 104 8.61 -11.70 -3.28
N GLN A 105 7.32 -11.69 -2.93
CA GLN A 105 6.25 -11.36 -3.86
C GLN A 105 6.25 -9.87 -4.25
N PHE A 106 6.68 -8.96 -3.37
CA PHE A 106 6.55 -7.52 -3.60
C PHE A 106 7.83 -6.70 -3.46
N VAL A 107 8.82 -7.17 -2.71
CA VAL A 107 10.03 -6.37 -2.40
C VAL A 107 10.81 -5.96 -3.65
N SER A 108 10.80 -6.78 -4.70
CA SER A 108 11.42 -6.46 -6.00
C SER A 108 10.63 -5.44 -6.83
N HIS A 109 9.40 -5.14 -6.43
CA HIS A 109 8.49 -4.20 -7.09
C HIS A 109 8.38 -2.84 -6.38
N LEU A 110 8.97 -2.70 -5.18
CA LEU A 110 9.06 -1.43 -4.49
C LEU A 110 9.89 -0.43 -5.30
N GLY A 111 9.29 0.73 -5.57
CA GLY A 111 9.98 1.87 -6.16
C GLY A 111 10.97 2.54 -5.19
N PRO A 112 11.76 3.52 -5.67
CA PRO A 112 12.84 4.12 -4.90
C PRO A 112 12.41 4.75 -3.56
N GLU A 113 11.35 5.58 -3.54
CA GLU A 113 10.92 6.26 -2.31
C GLU A 113 10.23 5.29 -1.36
N SER A 114 9.41 4.36 -1.89
CA SER A 114 8.81 3.30 -1.08
C SER A 114 9.89 2.45 -0.42
N ARG A 115 10.91 2.03 -1.18
CA ARG A 115 12.04 1.24 -0.65
C ARG A 115 12.80 1.99 0.43
N LYS A 116 13.12 3.26 0.20
CA LYS A 116 13.81 4.12 1.16
C LYS A 116 13.03 4.23 2.47
N TYR A 117 11.71 4.41 2.38
CA TYR A 117 10.84 4.42 3.54
C TYR A 117 10.84 3.06 4.26
N CYS A 118 10.63 1.95 3.54
CA CYS A 118 10.64 0.62 4.13
C CYS A 118 11.97 0.30 4.84
N LEU A 119 13.12 0.67 4.26
CA LEU A 119 14.43 0.49 4.89
C LEU A 119 14.57 1.31 6.18
N ALA A 120 14.04 2.53 6.20
CA ALA A 120 14.02 3.35 7.41
C ALA A 120 13.08 2.75 8.47
N TRP A 121 11.96 2.15 8.06
CA TRP A 121 11.04 1.46 8.94
C TRP A 121 11.65 0.20 9.57
N ASP A 122 12.33 -0.64 8.78
CA ASP A 122 13.08 -1.79 9.27
C ASP A 122 14.14 -1.36 10.31
N ALA A 123 14.86 -0.26 10.03
CA ALA A 123 15.87 0.29 10.96
C ALA A 123 15.24 0.84 12.25
N PHE A 124 14.06 1.46 12.16
CA PHE A 124 13.34 2.01 13.30
C PHE A 124 12.75 0.91 14.20
N THR A 125 12.12 -0.11 13.60
CA THR A 125 11.46 -1.20 14.34
C THR A 125 12.44 -2.28 14.80
N GLY A 126 13.59 -2.41 14.13
CA GLY A 126 14.55 -3.50 14.35
C GLY A 126 14.13 -4.82 13.70
N VAL A 127 13.03 -4.86 12.94
CA VAL A 127 12.55 -6.02 12.20
C VAL A 127 13.05 -5.91 10.77
N LYS A 128 13.72 -6.96 10.26
CA LYS A 128 14.24 -6.98 8.89
C LYS A 128 13.27 -7.64 7.94
N THR A 129 12.97 -6.96 6.84
CA THR A 129 12.17 -7.48 5.73
C THR A 129 13.06 -8.25 4.76
N GLU A 130 12.72 -9.52 4.51
CA GLU A 130 13.56 -10.38 3.67
C GLU A 130 13.71 -9.83 2.24
N GLY A 131 14.96 -9.64 1.81
CA GLY A 131 15.29 -9.21 0.45
C GLY A 131 15.28 -7.70 0.23
N LEU A 132 14.86 -6.91 1.22
CA LEU A 132 14.78 -5.45 1.09
C LEU A 132 16.18 -4.79 1.05
N ASP A 133 17.13 -5.33 1.81
CA ASP A 133 18.52 -4.89 1.96
C ASP A 133 19.47 -5.42 0.87
N LYS A 134 19.01 -6.34 0.02
CA LYS A 134 19.84 -7.03 -1.00
C LYS A 134 19.68 -6.48 -2.42
N LEU A 135 18.83 -5.49 -2.61
CA LEU A 135 18.57 -4.89 -3.91
C LEU A 135 19.43 -3.63 -4.03
N ASP A 136 20.63 -3.81 -4.55
CA ASP A 136 21.58 -2.73 -4.81
C ASP A 136 21.05 -1.73 -5.83
N VAL A 137 21.37 -0.47 -5.55
CA VAL A 137 21.12 0.71 -6.39
C VAL A 137 22.01 0.61 -7.63
N HIS A 138 21.41 0.42 -8.79
CA HIS A 138 22.07 0.59 -10.09
C HIS A 138 21.55 1.84 -10.78
#